data_AF-A0A2K8U7U8-F1
#
_entry.id   AF-A0A2K8U7U8-F1
#
_cell.length_a   1.000
_cell.length_b   1.000
_cell.length_c   1.000
_cell.angle_alpha   90.00
_cell.angle_beta   90.00
_cell.angle_gamma   90.00
#
_symmetry.space_group_name_H-M   'P 1'
#
loop_
_entity.id
_entity.type
_entity.pdbx_description
1 polymer ?
#
loop_
_entity_poly.entity_id
_entity_poly.type
_entity_poly.pdbx_seq_one_letter_code
_entity_poly.pdbx_strand_id
1 'polypeptide(L)'
;MLAGTWNPLAFGCLLFVVLVAQPPSALALTDSEVTRSLEALGEYEAAWPLTLTEAQRANDYQTWRALYQNRGYRAFDTDHRAYRGAWEQARSRNAEPVYRDFMTLDPASPQNAVAVRAVFLLRRELDTIEGYRDFMADFPGSVESVEALLRIHEIAFARARAPDDPAVYDAYVRAFPAARQVPEAVELAFQAERLACEQDLHTGPGGLPLPFVTDDKRDRTARRLFNDARRAEKTGDTLVAARKQRLLALDLFRDTPAYTEQLDRAERLDWQVAQQAHQQRVEAAFGTLATAVIGAIEAQTRHLEVGVQAQTQRLESAIADHNRVLDERLQSVSGALDSGLREAGARIAQVQQASDQRLAEVYGNLNAGLARIGSAVGDQTQAIDRAAADARWENERLFSKAQEQASRQGYLARRCNEELTRKGRYGFFSPCK
;
A
#
# COMPACT_ATOMS: atom_id res chain seq x y z
N MET A 1 -19.38 41.92 76.65
CA MET A 1 -20.35 42.43 77.64
C MET A 1 -21.63 42.76 76.90
N LEU A 2 -22.65 41.91 77.03
CA LEU A 2 -24.08 42.23 76.95
C LEU A 2 -24.78 40.96 77.44
N ALA A 3 -25.04 40.93 78.74
CA ALA A 3 -25.72 39.85 79.42
C ALA A 3 -27.23 40.03 79.24
N GLY A 4 -27.86 39.11 78.52
CA GLY A 4 -29.30 38.99 78.38
C GLY A 4 -29.80 37.83 79.25
N THR A 5 -30.51 38.19 80.31
CA THR A 5 -31.06 37.35 81.37
C THR A 5 -32.09 36.34 80.87
N TRP A 6 -31.91 35.08 81.26
CA TRP A 6 -32.86 33.99 81.08
C TRP A 6 -33.91 33.99 82.19
N ASN A 7 -35.18 33.79 81.82
CA ASN A 7 -36.32 33.69 82.73
C ASN A 7 -36.92 32.27 82.61
N PRO A 8 -36.69 31.34 83.57
CA PRO A 8 -37.08 29.94 83.41
C PRO A 8 -38.21 29.55 84.36
N LEU A 9 -39.29 30.34 84.48
CA LEU A 9 -40.42 29.99 85.35
C LEU A 9 -41.73 30.59 84.84
N ALA A 10 -42.25 30.10 83.72
CA ALA A 10 -43.67 30.23 83.42
C ALA A 10 -44.09 29.20 82.37
N PHE A 11 -45.16 28.47 82.66
CA PHE A 11 -45.88 27.56 81.76
C PHE A 11 -45.32 26.15 81.54
N GLY A 12 -45.13 25.44 82.66
CA GLY A 12 -45.76 24.13 82.76
C GLY A 12 -47.29 24.28 82.83
N CYS A 13 -48.02 23.27 82.37
CA CYS A 13 -49.50 23.13 82.38
C CYS A 13 -50.29 23.52 81.10
N LEU A 14 -49.76 23.23 79.91
CA LEU A 14 -50.62 22.97 78.73
C LEU A 14 -50.04 21.85 77.85
N LEU A 15 -49.47 20.85 78.53
CA LEU A 15 -48.91 19.64 77.96
C LEU A 15 -49.81 18.50 78.42
N PHE A 16 -50.95 18.34 77.75
CA PHE A 16 -51.91 17.21 77.77
C PHE A 16 -53.20 17.80 77.16
N VAL A 17 -53.80 17.17 76.14
CA VAL A 17 -55.08 17.54 75.46
C VAL A 17 -55.00 18.23 74.08
N VAL A 18 -53.89 18.14 73.34
CA VAL A 18 -53.95 18.21 71.85
C VAL A 18 -53.12 17.08 71.24
N LEU A 19 -53.53 15.84 71.54
CA LEU A 19 -52.90 14.60 71.06
C LEU A 19 -53.91 13.72 70.31
N VAL A 20 -54.92 14.34 69.69
CA VAL A 20 -55.89 13.69 68.81
C VAL A 20 -56.19 14.67 67.68
N ALA A 21 -55.94 14.24 66.44
CA ALA A 21 -56.15 14.98 65.18
C ALA A 21 -54.96 15.73 64.55
N GLN A 22 -53.72 15.27 64.74
CA GLN A 22 -52.80 15.31 63.60
C GLN A 22 -53.23 14.13 62.70
N PRO A 23 -53.76 14.34 61.48
CA PRO A 23 -53.93 13.22 60.55
C PRO A 23 -52.58 12.52 60.48
N PRO A 24 -52.52 11.17 60.42
CA PRO A 24 -51.25 10.52 60.16
C PRO A 24 -50.70 11.23 58.94
N SER A 25 -49.58 11.93 59.10
CA SER A 25 -48.79 12.40 57.97
C SER A 25 -48.40 11.09 57.32
N ALA A 26 -49.27 10.59 56.44
CA ALA A 26 -48.99 9.47 55.58
C ALA A 26 -47.64 9.83 55.01
N LEU A 27 -46.64 9.02 55.35
CA LEU A 27 -45.24 9.22 54.97
C LEU A 27 -45.22 9.19 53.45
N ALA A 28 -45.55 10.33 52.85
CA ALA A 28 -45.53 10.54 51.43
C ALA A 28 -44.05 10.62 51.12
N LEU A 29 -43.53 9.52 50.57
CA LEU A 29 -42.18 9.46 50.06
C LEU A 29 -41.96 10.68 49.16
N THR A 30 -40.92 11.45 49.43
CA THR A 30 -40.59 12.59 48.58
C THR A 30 -40.14 12.09 47.21
N ASP A 31 -40.31 12.89 46.15
CA ASP A 31 -39.83 12.54 44.80
C ASP A 31 -38.36 12.06 44.86
N SER A 32 -37.51 12.71 45.68
CA SER A 32 -36.10 12.35 45.86
C SER A 32 -35.84 11.05 46.63
N GLU A 33 -36.77 10.61 47.48
CA GLU A 33 -36.71 9.29 48.12
C GLU A 33 -37.15 8.18 47.17
N VAL A 34 -38.16 8.45 46.35
CA VAL A 34 -38.60 7.55 45.28
C VAL A 34 -37.51 7.40 44.23
N THR A 35 -36.93 8.51 43.75
CA THR A 35 -35.81 8.53 42.81
C THR A 35 -34.64 7.69 43.30
N ARG A 36 -34.15 7.94 44.53
CA ARG A 36 -33.03 7.16 45.12
C ARG A 36 -33.36 5.67 45.27
N SER A 37 -34.60 5.34 45.60
CA SER A 37 -35.04 3.94 45.72
C SER A 37 -35.04 3.25 44.36
N LEU A 38 -35.51 3.91 43.30
CA LEU A 38 -35.49 3.39 41.94
C LEU A 38 -34.06 3.25 41.40
N GLU A 39 -33.18 4.24 41.65
CA GLU A 39 -31.76 4.15 41.30
C GLU A 39 -31.08 2.96 41.99
N ALA A 40 -31.38 2.73 43.27
CA ALA A 40 -30.84 1.59 44.03
C ALA A 40 -31.30 0.23 43.48
N LEU A 41 -32.49 0.18 42.87
CA LEU A 41 -33.02 -1.00 42.19
C LEU A 41 -32.51 -1.15 40.74
N GLY A 42 -31.79 -0.15 40.21
CA GLY A 42 -31.34 -0.12 38.82
C GLY A 42 -32.42 0.31 37.81
N GLU A 43 -33.57 0.79 38.30
CA GLU A 43 -34.74 1.22 37.50
C GLU A 43 -34.57 2.67 36.99
N TYR A 44 -33.46 2.94 36.29
CA TYR A 44 -33.09 4.29 35.85
C TYR A 44 -34.08 4.90 34.85
N GLU A 45 -34.78 4.08 34.05
CA GLU A 45 -35.82 4.57 33.12
C GLU A 45 -36.99 5.21 33.88
N ALA A 46 -37.42 4.56 34.97
CA ALA A 46 -38.50 5.06 35.82
C ALA A 46 -38.07 6.25 36.68
N ALA A 47 -36.81 6.27 37.12
CA ALA A 47 -36.25 7.35 37.94
C ALA A 47 -35.98 8.65 37.14
N TRP A 48 -35.71 8.53 35.83
CA TRP A 48 -35.35 9.66 34.97
C TRP A 48 -36.34 10.85 34.99
N PRO A 49 -37.65 10.68 34.74
CA PRO A 49 -38.58 11.82 34.72
C PRO A 49 -38.73 12.52 36.08
N LEU A 50 -38.61 11.77 37.18
CA LEU A 50 -38.64 12.34 38.54
C LEU A 50 -37.38 13.17 38.80
N THR A 51 -36.21 12.62 38.50
CA THR A 51 -34.93 13.32 38.65
C THR A 51 -34.84 14.57 37.78
N LEU A 52 -35.38 14.50 36.55
CA LEU A 52 -35.47 15.65 35.67
C LEU A 52 -36.35 16.76 36.26
N THR A 53 -37.48 16.39 36.88
CA THR A 53 -38.38 17.33 37.56
C THR A 53 -37.69 17.95 38.78
N GLU A 54 -36.93 17.17 39.55
CA GLU A 54 -36.12 17.67 40.67
C GLU A 54 -35.05 18.67 40.20
N ALA A 55 -34.33 18.35 39.12
CA ALA A 55 -33.34 19.25 38.54
C ALA A 55 -33.95 20.56 38.03
N GLN A 56 -35.14 20.50 37.43
CA GLN A 56 -35.91 21.68 37.01
C GLN A 56 -36.35 22.54 38.21
N ARG A 57 -36.76 21.92 39.32
CA ARG A 57 -37.16 22.65 40.54
C ARG A 57 -35.96 23.31 41.23
N ALA A 58 -34.83 22.60 41.32
CA ALA A 58 -33.60 23.13 41.91
C ALA A 58 -32.97 24.23 41.04
N ASN A 59 -33.02 24.02 39.72
CA ASN A 59 -32.55 24.93 38.68
C ASN A 59 -31.14 25.50 38.92
N ASP A 60 -30.23 24.67 39.40
CA ASP A 60 -28.85 25.06 39.67
C ASP A 60 -27.87 24.18 38.89
N TYR A 61 -26.69 24.74 38.62
CA TYR A 61 -25.67 24.09 37.80
C TYR A 61 -25.21 22.73 38.36
N GLN A 62 -25.08 22.58 39.68
CA GLN A 62 -24.55 21.34 40.28
C GLN A 62 -25.54 20.19 40.12
N THR A 63 -26.84 20.46 40.29
CA THR A 63 -27.88 19.44 40.09
C THR A 63 -27.95 18.98 38.63
N TRP A 64 -27.92 19.92 37.66
CA TRP A 64 -27.91 19.57 36.23
C TRP A 64 -26.64 18.83 35.81
N ARG A 65 -25.47 19.24 36.32
CA ARG A 65 -24.19 18.57 36.11
C ARG A 65 -24.20 17.13 36.62
N ALA A 66 -24.64 16.94 37.86
CA ALA A 66 -24.72 15.62 38.48
C ALA A 66 -25.67 14.69 37.70
N LEU A 67 -26.81 15.23 37.27
CA LEU A 67 -27.77 14.51 36.43
C LEU A 67 -27.15 14.02 35.12
N TYR A 68 -26.40 14.88 34.42
CA TYR A 68 -25.72 14.52 33.17
C TYR A 68 -24.57 13.51 33.36
N GLN A 69 -23.79 13.63 34.44
CA GLN A 69 -22.66 12.74 34.72
C GLN A 69 -23.08 11.34 35.19
N ASN A 70 -24.32 11.19 35.66
CA ASN A 70 -24.83 9.89 36.09
C ASN A 70 -24.95 8.93 34.88
N ARG A 71 -24.12 7.89 34.88
CA ARG A 71 -24.04 6.90 33.80
C ARG A 71 -25.37 6.17 33.56
N GLY A 72 -26.17 5.98 34.60
CA GLY A 72 -27.48 5.34 34.49
C GLY A 72 -28.47 6.17 33.67
N TYR A 73 -28.40 7.50 33.78
CA TYR A 73 -29.31 8.41 33.06
C TYR A 73 -28.89 8.73 31.63
N ARG A 74 -27.62 8.55 31.29
CA ARG A 74 -27.10 8.89 29.96
C ARG A 74 -27.82 8.18 28.80
N ALA A 75 -28.34 6.97 29.04
CA ALA A 75 -29.12 6.23 28.04
C ALA A 75 -30.50 6.84 27.77
N PHE A 76 -31.05 7.61 28.72
CA PHE A 76 -32.40 8.17 28.67
C PHE A 76 -32.42 9.67 28.34
N ASP A 77 -31.26 10.35 28.37
CA ASP A 77 -31.12 11.76 27.97
C ASP A 77 -31.00 11.92 26.44
N THR A 78 -31.93 11.35 25.68
CA THR A 78 -31.89 11.32 24.21
C THR A 78 -31.91 12.71 23.57
N ASP A 79 -32.52 13.69 24.25
CA ASP A 79 -32.61 15.08 23.79
C ASP A 79 -31.53 15.98 24.43
N HIS A 80 -30.57 15.43 25.16
CA HIS A 80 -29.55 16.20 25.89
C HIS A 80 -30.17 17.28 26.80
N ARG A 81 -31.28 16.99 27.48
CA ARG A 81 -31.98 17.93 28.37
C ARG A 81 -31.13 18.26 29.59
N ALA A 82 -30.48 17.27 30.20
CA ALA A 82 -29.62 17.52 31.36
C ALA A 82 -28.42 18.37 30.96
N TYR A 83 -27.81 18.06 29.81
CA TYR A 83 -26.72 18.85 29.24
C TYR A 83 -27.13 20.30 28.95
N ARG A 84 -28.28 20.51 28.31
CA ARG A 84 -28.82 21.85 28.02
C ARG A 84 -29.14 22.63 29.30
N GLY A 85 -29.72 21.99 30.31
CA GLY A 85 -29.95 22.61 31.61
C GLY A 85 -28.64 23.03 32.28
N ALA A 86 -27.60 22.19 32.25
CA ALA A 86 -26.28 22.54 32.77
C ALA A 86 -25.66 23.73 32.02
N TRP A 87 -25.80 23.76 30.68
CA TRP A 87 -25.34 24.87 29.85
C TRP A 87 -26.05 26.19 30.19
N GLU A 88 -27.37 26.18 30.28
CA GLU A 88 -28.17 27.36 30.62
C GLU A 88 -27.77 27.94 31.98
N GLN A 89 -27.51 27.06 32.96
CA GLN A 89 -27.05 27.46 34.28
C GLN A 89 -25.58 27.92 34.30
N ALA A 90 -24.71 27.35 33.47
CA ALA A 90 -23.35 27.85 33.32
C ALA A 90 -23.37 29.29 32.77
N ARG A 91 -24.20 29.52 31.73
CA ARG A 91 -24.38 30.84 31.12
C ARG A 91 -24.99 31.86 32.08
N SER A 92 -25.99 31.46 32.88
CA SER A 92 -26.63 32.36 33.86
C SER A 92 -25.67 32.81 34.96
N ARG A 93 -24.79 31.91 35.43
CA ARG A 93 -23.78 32.22 36.45
C ARG A 93 -22.62 33.04 35.92
N ASN A 94 -22.29 32.90 34.63
CA ASN A 94 -21.23 33.63 33.94
C ASN A 94 -19.89 33.69 34.71
N ALA A 95 -19.45 32.54 35.21
CA ALA A 95 -18.23 32.43 36.00
C ALA A 95 -17.26 31.47 35.34
N GLU A 96 -15.98 31.85 35.24
CA GLU A 96 -14.95 31.07 34.58
C GLU A 96 -14.83 29.63 35.11
N PRO A 97 -14.77 29.38 36.45
CA PRO A 97 -14.71 28.01 36.95
C PRO A 97 -15.89 27.14 36.52
N VAL A 98 -17.08 27.74 36.35
CA VAL A 98 -18.31 27.04 35.94
C VAL A 98 -18.25 26.68 34.45
N TYR A 99 -17.77 27.58 33.58
CA TYR A 99 -17.57 27.25 32.17
C TYR A 99 -16.51 26.17 31.98
N ARG A 100 -15.40 26.23 32.74
CA ARG A 100 -14.34 25.21 32.68
C ARG A 100 -14.84 23.84 33.09
N ASP A 101 -15.54 23.75 34.22
CA ASP A 101 -16.16 22.52 34.67
C ASP A 101 -17.21 22.00 33.66
N PHE A 102 -17.98 22.91 33.04
CA PHE A 102 -18.96 22.55 32.01
C PHE A 102 -18.30 21.91 30.78
N MET A 103 -17.18 22.45 30.29
CA MET A 103 -16.46 21.88 29.14
C MET A 103 -15.93 20.46 29.40
N THR A 104 -15.81 20.04 30.66
CA THR A 104 -15.43 18.66 31.01
C THR A 104 -16.58 17.65 30.85
N LEU A 105 -17.83 18.11 30.79
CA LEU A 105 -19.00 17.23 30.68
C LEU A 105 -19.05 16.54 29.32
N ASP A 106 -18.89 17.32 28.24
CA ASP A 106 -18.87 16.81 26.88
C ASP A 106 -17.83 17.56 26.03
N PRO A 107 -16.58 17.06 25.93
CA PRO A 107 -15.52 17.72 25.19
C PRO A 107 -15.80 17.93 23.70
N ALA A 108 -16.66 17.11 23.09
CA ALA A 108 -16.99 17.19 21.66
C ALA A 108 -18.14 18.16 21.36
N SER A 109 -18.72 18.78 22.40
CA SER A 109 -19.88 19.62 22.25
C SER A 109 -19.58 20.95 21.53
N PRO A 110 -20.43 21.39 20.58
CA PRO A 110 -20.28 22.71 19.95
C PRO A 110 -20.48 23.87 20.94
N GLN A 111 -21.16 23.66 22.07
CA GLN A 111 -21.31 24.65 23.13
C GLN A 111 -19.97 25.02 23.78
N ASN A 112 -18.95 24.15 23.70
CA ASN A 112 -17.62 24.44 24.25
C ASN A 112 -16.98 25.66 23.57
N ALA A 113 -17.20 25.87 22.27
CA ALA A 113 -16.72 27.09 21.60
C ALA A 113 -17.32 28.36 22.22
N VAL A 114 -18.61 28.32 22.61
CA VAL A 114 -19.28 29.45 23.27
C VAL A 114 -18.77 29.63 24.70
N ALA A 115 -18.51 28.53 25.42
CA ALA A 115 -17.94 28.56 26.76
C ALA A 115 -16.51 29.14 26.75
N VAL A 116 -15.65 28.72 25.81
CA VAL A 116 -14.31 29.28 25.61
C VAL A 116 -14.39 30.78 25.36
N ARG A 117 -15.31 31.22 24.49
CA ARG A 117 -15.53 32.65 24.25
C ARG A 117 -15.97 33.40 25.50
N ALA A 118 -16.85 32.83 26.32
CA ALA A 118 -17.28 33.45 27.57
C ALA A 118 -16.11 33.59 28.57
N VAL A 119 -15.26 32.55 28.69
CA VAL A 119 -14.04 32.63 29.51
C VAL A 119 -13.09 33.72 28.99
N PHE A 120 -12.91 33.84 27.66
CA PHE A 120 -12.13 34.92 27.07
C PHE A 120 -12.67 36.31 27.44
N LEU A 121 -13.99 36.51 27.34
CA LEU A 121 -14.61 37.80 27.68
C LEU A 121 -14.39 38.17 29.15
N LEU A 122 -14.52 37.20 30.07
CA LEU A 122 -14.22 37.40 31.48
C LEU A 122 -12.74 37.77 31.72
N ARG A 123 -11.81 37.10 31.02
CA ARG A 123 -10.38 37.45 31.10
C ARG A 123 -10.09 38.82 30.48
N ARG A 124 -10.83 39.18 29.43
CA ARG A 124 -10.73 40.49 28.79
C ARG A 124 -11.20 41.63 29.68
N GLU A 125 -12.16 41.42 30.57
CA GLU A 125 -12.56 42.42 31.57
C GLU A 125 -11.43 42.73 32.57
N LEU A 126 -10.54 41.76 32.86
CA LEU A 126 -9.35 41.98 33.70
C LEU A 126 -8.23 42.72 32.96
N ASP A 127 -8.15 42.56 31.64
CA ASP A 127 -7.19 43.22 30.73
C ASP A 127 -5.71 43.14 31.19
N THR A 128 -5.30 41.96 31.67
CA THR A 128 -3.93 41.70 32.13
C THR A 128 -3.19 40.75 31.18
N ILE A 129 -1.87 40.94 31.03
CA ILE A 129 -1.03 40.05 30.20
C ILE A 129 -1.06 38.62 30.75
N GLU A 130 -1.02 38.48 32.07
CA GLU A 130 -1.08 37.19 32.78
C GLU A 130 -2.40 36.48 32.48
N GLY A 131 -3.54 37.18 32.58
CA GLY A 131 -4.85 36.60 32.28
C GLY A 131 -5.01 36.11 30.84
N TYR A 132 -4.44 36.83 29.87
CA TYR A 132 -4.42 36.39 28.47
C TYR A 132 -3.47 35.22 28.22
N ARG A 133 -2.32 35.18 28.91
CA ARG A 133 -1.37 34.05 28.81
C ARG A 133 -1.96 32.77 29.37
N ASP A 134 -2.61 32.84 30.54
CA ASP A 134 -3.32 31.69 31.13
C ASP A 134 -4.40 31.19 30.16
N PHE A 135 -5.20 32.10 29.59
CA PHE A 135 -6.22 31.76 28.60
C PHE A 135 -5.65 31.03 27.38
N MET A 136 -4.56 31.54 26.80
CA MET A 136 -3.91 30.93 25.64
C MET A 136 -3.29 29.55 25.95
N ALA A 137 -2.81 29.34 27.17
CA ALA A 137 -2.29 28.06 27.62
C ALA A 137 -3.39 27.01 27.76
N ASP A 138 -4.57 27.43 28.23
CA ASP A 138 -5.72 26.54 28.44
C ASP A 138 -6.49 26.23 27.14
N PHE A 139 -6.53 27.17 26.19
CA PHE A 139 -7.27 27.05 24.93
C PHE A 139 -6.38 27.32 23.71
N PRO A 140 -5.31 26.54 23.49
CA PRO A 140 -4.45 26.71 22.34
C PRO A 140 -5.24 26.47 21.06
N GLY A 141 -5.16 27.41 20.11
CA GLY A 141 -5.80 27.28 18.79
C GLY A 141 -7.24 27.79 18.68
N SER A 142 -7.83 28.33 19.75
CA SER A 142 -9.07 29.10 19.63
C SER A 142 -8.84 30.40 18.87
N VAL A 143 -9.88 30.94 18.22
CA VAL A 143 -9.81 32.26 17.56
C VAL A 143 -9.55 33.35 18.59
N GLU A 144 -10.14 33.21 19.77
CA GLU A 144 -9.92 34.08 20.93
C GLU A 144 -8.47 34.09 21.42
N SER A 145 -7.70 33.00 21.25
CA SER A 145 -6.28 32.98 21.60
C SER A 145 -5.45 33.88 20.69
N VAL A 146 -5.86 34.05 19.43
CA VAL A 146 -5.25 35.05 18.53
C VAL A 146 -5.60 36.46 18.99
N GLU A 147 -6.87 36.71 19.37
CA GLU A 147 -7.27 38.02 19.92
C GLU A 147 -6.54 38.35 21.23
N ALA A 148 -6.38 37.37 22.12
CA ALA A 148 -5.62 37.49 23.37
C ALA A 148 -4.16 37.89 23.12
N LEU A 149 -3.51 37.24 22.14
CA LEU A 149 -2.14 37.57 21.74
C LEU A 149 -2.03 39.01 21.20
N LEU A 150 -2.95 39.42 20.33
CA LEU A 150 -2.99 40.78 19.81
C LEU A 150 -3.17 41.80 20.95
N ARG A 151 -4.01 41.48 21.93
CA ARG A 151 -4.22 42.36 23.08
C ARG A 151 -3.00 42.43 24.00
N ILE A 152 -2.27 41.33 24.20
CA ILE A 152 -0.97 41.32 24.89
C ILE A 152 0.00 42.29 24.20
N HIS A 153 0.10 42.26 22.87
CA HIS A 153 0.96 43.19 22.12
C HIS A 153 0.57 44.64 22.37
N GLU A 154 -0.74 44.96 22.33
CA GLU A 154 -1.24 46.32 22.60
C GLU A 154 -0.90 46.80 24.01
N ILE A 155 -1.12 45.98 25.05
CA ILE A 155 -0.81 46.34 26.44
C ILE A 155 0.71 46.52 26.61
N ALA A 156 1.50 45.60 26.07
CA ALA A 156 2.96 45.67 26.15
C ALA A 156 3.51 46.90 25.43
N PHE A 157 2.95 47.26 24.26
CA PHE A 157 3.32 48.47 23.53
C PHE A 157 2.93 49.74 24.29
N ALA A 158 1.72 49.79 24.87
CA ALA A 158 1.28 50.91 25.69
C ALA A 158 2.20 51.12 26.90
N ARG A 159 2.66 50.04 27.55
CA ARG A 159 3.67 50.10 28.61
C ARG A 159 5.02 50.60 28.09
N ALA A 160 5.44 50.18 26.90
CA ALA A 160 6.70 50.62 26.29
C ALA A 160 6.70 52.10 25.91
N ARG A 161 5.54 52.64 25.53
CA ARG A 161 5.36 54.05 25.16
C ARG A 161 5.41 55.01 26.36
N ALA A 162 5.09 54.55 27.57
CA ALA A 162 5.02 55.40 28.76
C ALA A 162 6.36 56.09 29.15
N PRO A 163 7.53 55.41 29.16
CA PRO A 163 8.81 56.03 29.51
C PRO A 163 9.48 56.82 28.37
N ASP A 164 9.03 56.65 27.13
CA ASP A 164 9.65 57.20 25.90
C ASP A 164 11.17 56.94 25.79
N ASP A 165 11.60 55.74 26.21
CA ASP A 165 13.00 55.31 26.19
C ASP A 165 13.26 54.37 25.00
N PRO A 166 14.23 54.68 24.10
CA PRO A 166 14.65 53.80 23.01
C PRO A 166 14.93 52.35 23.44
N ALA A 167 15.52 52.15 24.62
CA ALA A 167 15.86 50.82 25.12
C ALA A 167 14.60 50.00 25.48
N VAL A 168 13.52 50.65 25.91
CA VAL A 168 12.26 50.00 26.23
C VAL A 168 11.52 49.59 24.95
N TYR A 169 11.55 50.42 23.92
CA TYR A 169 11.04 50.04 22.60
C TYR A 169 11.85 48.89 21.98
N ASP A 170 13.18 48.86 22.16
CA ASP A 170 14.01 47.74 21.71
C ASP A 170 13.63 46.44 22.41
N ALA A 171 13.42 46.48 23.72
CA ALA A 171 12.94 45.33 24.49
C ALA A 171 11.57 44.84 23.99
N TYR A 172 10.66 45.77 23.67
CA TYR A 172 9.37 45.43 23.08
C TYR A 172 9.52 44.72 21.72
N VAL A 173 10.32 45.27 20.80
CA VAL A 173 10.50 44.65 19.46
C VAL A 173 11.16 43.28 19.55
N ARG A 174 12.10 43.08 20.48
CA ARG A 174 12.71 41.75 20.72
C ARG A 174 11.73 40.76 21.32
N ALA A 175 10.88 41.20 22.24
CA ALA A 175 9.86 40.35 22.85
C ALA A 175 8.72 39.99 21.88
N PHE A 176 8.40 40.88 20.94
CA PHE A 176 7.26 40.75 20.03
C PHE A 176 7.60 41.11 18.58
N PRO A 177 8.50 40.37 17.91
CA PRO A 177 8.99 40.72 16.57
C PRO A 177 7.92 40.71 15.47
N ALA A 178 6.81 39.99 15.69
CA ALA A 178 5.68 39.89 14.77
C ALA A 178 4.50 40.81 15.14
N ALA A 179 4.63 41.66 16.17
CA ALA A 179 3.55 42.56 16.56
C ALA A 179 3.33 43.64 15.51
N ARG A 180 2.06 43.98 15.25
CA ARG A 180 1.68 45.03 14.29
C ARG A 180 2.28 46.40 14.63
N GLN A 181 2.58 46.63 15.90
CA GLN A 181 3.14 47.89 16.43
C GLN A 181 4.65 47.99 16.26
N VAL A 182 5.36 46.95 15.80
CA VAL A 182 6.82 46.98 15.65
C VAL A 182 7.30 48.16 14.78
N PRO A 183 6.72 48.46 13.60
CA PRO A 183 7.14 49.61 12.81
C PRO A 183 6.99 50.95 13.56
N GLU A 184 5.91 51.11 14.32
CA GLU A 184 5.67 52.30 15.14
C GLU A 184 6.67 52.39 16.31
N ALA A 185 6.94 51.28 17.00
CA ALA A 185 7.92 51.21 18.08
C ALA A 185 9.34 51.58 17.61
N VAL A 186 9.73 51.09 16.43
CA VAL A 186 11.03 51.42 15.81
C VAL A 186 11.12 52.92 15.50
N GLU A 187 10.05 53.51 14.98
CA GLU A 187 10.01 54.95 14.69
C GLU A 187 10.05 55.78 15.98
N LEU A 188 9.27 55.43 17.01
CA LEU A 188 9.30 56.12 18.30
C LEU A 188 10.68 56.03 18.96
N ALA A 189 11.33 54.86 18.93
CA ALA A 189 12.70 54.71 19.42
C ALA A 189 13.69 55.62 18.68
N PHE A 190 13.54 55.74 17.36
CA PHE A 190 14.34 56.66 16.56
C PHE A 190 14.09 58.12 16.93
N GLN A 191 12.82 58.53 17.09
CA GLN A 191 12.48 59.90 17.46
C GLN A 191 12.99 60.26 18.87
N ALA A 192 12.80 59.39 19.85
CA ALA A 192 13.31 59.58 21.21
C ALA A 192 14.84 59.69 21.24
N GLU A 193 15.54 58.83 20.50
CA GLU A 193 17.00 58.88 20.43
C GLU A 193 17.52 60.11 19.65
N ARG A 194 16.80 60.53 18.61
CA ARG A 194 17.10 61.77 17.87
C ARG A 194 17.00 62.98 18.80
N LEU A 195 15.90 63.11 19.54
CA LEU A 195 15.70 64.19 20.52
C LEU A 195 16.80 64.19 21.59
N ALA A 196 17.18 63.02 22.09
CA ALA A 196 18.29 62.89 23.04
C ALA A 196 19.62 63.36 22.44
N CYS A 197 19.90 63.06 21.16
CA CYS A 197 21.10 63.55 20.47
C CYS A 197 21.07 65.07 20.28
N GLU A 198 19.93 65.65 19.86
CA GLU A 198 19.76 67.09 19.71
C GLU A 198 19.95 67.81 21.04
N GLN A 199 19.34 67.30 22.12
CA GLN A 199 19.53 67.82 23.48
C GLN A 199 20.99 67.72 23.93
N ASP A 200 21.66 66.58 23.71
CA ASP A 200 23.07 66.40 24.04
C ASP A 200 23.93 67.44 23.31
N LEU A 201 23.71 67.68 22.02
CA LEU A 201 24.44 68.68 21.23
C LEU A 201 24.26 70.11 21.77
N HIS A 202 23.06 70.45 22.23
CA HIS A 202 22.77 71.75 22.84
C HIS A 202 23.14 71.87 24.33
N THR A 203 23.56 70.78 24.99
CA THR A 203 23.87 70.80 26.43
C THR A 203 25.37 70.83 26.71
N GLY A 204 25.90 71.96 27.17
CA GLY A 204 27.31 72.15 27.50
C GLY A 204 27.77 71.44 28.78
N PRO A 205 29.06 71.58 29.13
CA PRO A 205 29.59 71.09 30.40
C PRO A 205 28.76 71.62 31.58
N GLY A 206 28.36 70.74 32.48
CA GLY A 206 27.51 71.10 33.63
C GLY A 206 26.03 71.24 33.32
N GLY A 207 25.54 70.81 32.16
CA GLY A 207 24.11 70.81 31.83
C GLY A 207 23.58 72.15 31.32
N LEU A 208 24.45 73.14 31.11
CA LEU A 208 24.05 74.47 30.67
C LEU A 208 23.77 74.50 29.16
N PRO A 209 22.67 75.12 28.69
CA PRO A 209 22.38 75.20 27.27
C PRO A 209 23.45 76.03 26.53
N LEU A 210 23.93 75.52 25.40
CA LEU A 210 24.87 76.18 24.50
C LEU A 210 24.11 76.95 23.41
N PRO A 211 24.50 78.20 23.13
CA PRO A 211 23.86 79.01 22.08
C PRO A 211 24.20 78.53 20.66
N PHE A 212 25.27 77.75 20.49
CA PHE A 212 25.68 77.19 19.21
C PHE A 212 26.28 75.79 19.40
N VAL A 213 26.05 74.92 18.41
CA VAL A 213 26.64 73.58 18.37
C VAL A 213 28.03 73.68 17.75
N THR A 214 29.06 73.22 18.45
CA THR A 214 30.44 73.18 17.95
C THR A 214 30.68 71.94 17.09
N ASP A 215 31.45 72.06 15.99
CA ASP A 215 31.76 70.93 15.10
C ASP A 215 32.42 69.75 15.82
N ASP A 216 33.33 70.02 16.77
CA ASP A 216 33.97 68.97 17.59
C ASP A 216 32.95 68.13 18.38
N LYS A 217 31.87 68.75 18.85
CA LYS A 217 30.82 68.04 19.59
C LYS A 217 29.90 67.24 18.66
N ARG A 218 29.62 67.75 17.46
CA ARG A 218 28.93 67.00 16.40
C ARG A 218 29.73 65.76 16.04
N ASP A 219 31.03 65.91 15.79
CA ASP A 219 31.92 64.80 15.45
C ASP A 219 32.03 63.78 16.59
N ARG A 220 32.22 64.21 17.84
CA ARG A 220 32.23 63.29 19.00
C ARG A 220 30.93 62.49 19.13
N THR A 221 29.79 63.13 18.89
CA THR A 221 28.47 62.48 18.93
C THR A 221 28.30 61.51 17.77
N ALA A 222 28.67 61.90 16.55
CA ALA A 222 28.66 61.04 15.38
C ALA A 222 29.59 59.82 15.57
N ARG A 223 30.81 60.03 16.08
CA ARG A 223 31.76 58.96 16.40
C ARG A 223 31.19 57.99 17.43
N ARG A 224 30.48 58.48 18.45
CA ARG A 224 29.77 57.63 19.43
C ARG A 224 28.68 56.79 18.75
N LEU A 225 27.81 57.40 17.95
CA LEU A 225 26.76 56.68 17.21
C LEU A 225 27.34 55.62 16.26
N PHE A 226 28.44 55.93 15.57
CA PHE A 226 29.12 54.99 14.67
C PHE A 226 29.68 53.80 15.44
N ASN A 227 30.33 54.04 16.57
CA ASN A 227 30.85 52.99 17.43
C ASN A 227 29.72 52.14 18.06
N ASP A 228 28.62 52.77 18.45
CA ASP A 228 27.41 52.07 18.94
C ASP A 228 26.82 51.17 17.86
N ALA A 229 26.66 51.68 16.63
CA ALA A 229 26.18 50.89 15.51
C ALA A 229 27.08 49.66 15.28
N ARG A 230 28.39 49.85 15.27
CA ARG A 230 29.37 48.75 15.13
C ARG A 230 29.31 47.75 16.27
N ARG A 231 29.11 48.20 17.51
CA ARG A 231 28.94 47.30 18.66
C ARG A 231 27.65 46.48 18.51
N ALA A 232 26.55 47.14 18.15
CA ALA A 232 25.26 46.49 17.93
C ALA A 232 25.34 45.43 16.82
N GLU A 233 25.96 45.73 15.69
CA GLU A 233 26.18 44.75 14.61
C GLU A 233 27.02 43.55 15.07
N LYS A 234 28.10 43.79 15.83
CA LYS A 234 28.95 42.72 16.38
C LYS A 234 28.18 41.81 17.35
N THR A 235 27.20 42.35 18.08
CA THR A 235 26.32 41.57 18.96
C THR A 235 25.10 40.98 18.24
N GLY A 236 24.93 41.23 16.93
CA GLY A 236 23.78 40.77 16.15
C GLY A 236 22.49 41.58 16.36
N ASP A 237 22.58 42.76 16.97
CA ASP A 237 21.46 43.65 17.26
C ASP A 237 21.17 44.59 16.08
N THR A 238 20.58 44.03 15.03
CA THR A 238 20.38 44.69 13.73
C THR A 238 19.47 45.92 13.81
N LEU A 239 18.50 45.93 14.73
CA LEU A 239 17.57 47.04 14.92
C LEU A 239 18.28 48.27 15.48
N VAL A 240 19.07 48.08 16.55
CA VAL A 240 19.86 49.17 17.12
C VAL A 240 20.89 49.65 16.11
N ALA A 241 21.59 48.74 15.43
CA ALA A 241 22.54 49.10 14.37
C ALA A 241 21.90 49.99 13.28
N ALA A 242 20.76 49.56 12.72
CA ALA A 242 20.05 50.30 11.69
C ALA A 242 19.56 51.66 12.19
N ARG A 243 19.03 51.74 13.43
CA ARG A 243 18.61 53.01 14.04
C ARG A 243 19.78 53.98 14.20
N LYS A 244 20.93 53.51 14.70
CA LYS A 244 22.14 54.32 14.88
C LYS A 244 22.70 54.82 13.54
N GLN A 245 22.71 53.97 12.52
CA GLN A 245 23.08 54.35 11.16
C GLN A 245 22.11 55.40 10.57
N ARG A 246 20.80 55.27 10.83
CA ARG A 246 19.80 56.25 10.41
C ARG A 246 19.98 57.59 11.12
N LEU A 247 20.33 57.58 12.40
CA LEU A 247 20.66 58.81 13.15
C LEU A 247 21.89 59.51 12.57
N LEU A 248 22.93 58.75 12.19
CA LEU A 248 24.10 59.31 11.52
C LEU A 248 23.81 59.95 10.16
N ALA A 249 22.77 59.50 9.46
CA ALA A 249 22.37 60.05 8.17
C ALA A 249 21.59 61.37 8.27
N LEU A 250 21.28 61.84 9.49
CA LEU A 250 20.67 63.16 9.71
C LEU A 250 21.59 64.26 9.20
N ASP A 251 21.00 65.33 8.65
CA ASP A 251 21.73 66.49 8.11
C ASP A 251 22.76 67.05 9.11
N LEU A 252 22.42 66.96 10.40
CA LEU A 252 23.25 67.44 11.49
C LEU A 252 24.60 66.72 11.62
N PHE A 253 24.80 65.54 11.01
CA PHE A 253 26.06 64.79 11.04
C PHE A 253 26.73 64.63 9.66
N ARG A 254 26.11 65.09 8.57
CA ARG A 254 26.60 64.83 7.20
C ARG A 254 28.02 65.32 6.92
N ASP A 255 28.44 66.40 7.57
CA ASP A 255 29.78 66.97 7.39
C ASP A 255 30.83 66.40 8.35
N THR A 256 30.48 65.41 9.17
CA THR A 256 31.39 64.83 10.15
C THR A 256 32.26 63.72 9.52
N PRO A 257 33.55 63.61 9.89
CA PRO A 257 34.40 62.50 9.50
C PRO A 257 33.79 61.11 9.77
N ALA A 258 33.07 60.96 10.90
CA ALA A 258 32.40 59.70 11.23
C ALA A 258 31.31 59.29 10.21
N TYR A 259 30.62 60.25 9.60
CA TYR A 259 29.66 59.98 8.53
C TYR A 259 30.36 59.53 7.24
N THR A 260 31.47 60.17 6.86
CA THR A 260 32.29 59.73 5.72
C THR A 260 32.80 58.29 5.90
N GLU A 261 33.29 57.95 7.10
CA GLU A 261 33.71 56.58 7.41
C GLU A 261 32.56 55.55 7.28
N GLN A 262 31.32 55.95 7.59
CA GLN A 262 30.15 55.12 7.39
C GLN A 262 29.86 54.90 5.90
N LEU A 263 29.93 55.95 5.07
CA LEU A 263 29.74 55.83 3.62
C LEU A 263 30.78 54.92 2.98
N ASP A 264 32.07 55.13 3.29
CA ASP A 264 33.17 54.29 2.81
C ASP A 264 32.97 52.82 3.19
N ARG A 265 32.41 52.57 4.37
CA ARG A 265 32.10 51.22 4.83
C ARG A 265 30.92 50.61 4.07
N ALA A 266 29.85 51.37 3.87
CA ALA A 266 28.70 50.92 3.10
C ALA A 266 29.12 50.53 1.69
N GLU A 267 29.92 51.36 1.02
CA GLU A 267 30.48 51.08 -0.30
C GLU A 267 31.32 49.78 -0.31
N ARG A 268 32.18 49.56 0.71
CA ARG A 268 32.93 48.30 0.83
C ARG A 268 32.04 47.07 0.99
N LEU A 269 30.94 47.17 1.75
CA LEU A 269 30.00 46.07 1.94
C LEU A 269 29.21 45.78 0.67
N ASP A 270 28.72 46.81 -0.02
CA ASP A 270 28.02 46.67 -1.30
C ASP A 270 28.91 46.03 -2.35
N TRP A 271 30.19 46.43 -2.38
CA TRP A 271 31.19 45.80 -3.24
C TRP A 271 31.39 44.32 -2.91
N GLN A 272 31.44 43.94 -1.63
CA GLN A 272 31.54 42.54 -1.20
C GLN A 272 30.31 41.72 -1.61
N VAL A 273 29.10 42.26 -1.43
CA VAL A 273 27.85 41.62 -1.85
C VAL A 273 27.83 41.44 -3.37
N ALA A 274 28.23 42.47 -4.13
CA ALA A 274 28.34 42.39 -5.58
C ALA A 274 29.36 41.33 -6.04
N GLN A 275 30.49 41.21 -5.33
CA GLN A 275 31.49 40.17 -5.58
C GLN A 275 30.93 38.77 -5.30
N GLN A 276 30.24 38.55 -4.18
CA GLN A 276 29.61 37.26 -3.87
C GLN A 276 28.52 36.89 -4.89
N ALA A 277 27.67 37.85 -5.27
CA ALA A 277 26.65 37.65 -6.30
C ALA A 277 27.29 37.36 -7.68
N HIS A 278 28.45 37.94 -7.97
CA HIS A 278 29.21 37.59 -9.17
C HIS A 278 29.75 36.16 -9.10
N GLN A 279 30.35 35.75 -7.99
CA GLN A 279 30.83 34.37 -7.79
C GLN A 279 29.71 33.34 -7.94
N GLN A 280 28.55 33.57 -7.32
CA GLN A 280 27.39 32.68 -7.44
C GLN A 280 26.89 32.56 -8.89
N ARG A 281 26.90 33.65 -9.66
CA ARG A 281 26.55 33.61 -11.10
C ARG A 281 27.55 32.78 -11.90
N VAL A 282 28.84 32.90 -11.60
CA VAL A 282 29.90 32.11 -12.23
C VAL A 282 29.73 30.63 -11.90
N GLU A 283 29.50 30.28 -10.63
CA GLU A 283 29.22 28.89 -10.20
C GLU A 283 27.97 28.31 -10.87
N ALA A 284 26.88 29.08 -10.92
CA ALA A 284 25.65 28.67 -11.60
C ALA A 284 25.89 28.42 -13.10
N ALA A 285 26.65 29.30 -13.78
CA ALA A 285 27.02 29.12 -15.18
C ALA A 285 27.87 27.85 -15.39
N PHE A 286 28.81 27.55 -14.49
CA PHE A 286 29.55 26.29 -14.52
C PHE A 286 28.65 25.07 -14.31
N GLY A 287 27.67 25.15 -13.40
CA GLY A 287 26.68 24.08 -13.19
C GLY A 287 25.83 23.82 -14.44
N THR A 288 25.37 24.88 -15.11
CA THR A 288 24.65 24.78 -16.39
C THR A 288 25.52 24.13 -17.47
N LEU A 289 26.79 24.56 -17.59
CA LEU A 289 27.73 24.00 -18.55
C LEU A 289 28.01 22.52 -18.27
N ALA A 290 28.22 22.13 -17.00
CA ALA A 290 28.41 20.75 -16.61
C ALA A 290 27.21 19.87 -16.99
N THR A 291 25.99 20.36 -16.72
CA THR A 291 24.74 19.66 -17.07
C THR A 291 24.60 19.50 -18.58
N ALA A 292 24.90 20.55 -19.35
CA ALA A 292 24.86 20.51 -20.81
C ALA A 292 25.88 19.52 -21.38
N VAL A 293 27.10 19.47 -20.83
CA VAL A 293 28.15 18.52 -21.23
C VAL A 293 27.74 17.08 -20.90
N ILE A 294 27.22 16.81 -19.70
CA ILE A 294 26.73 15.49 -19.32
C ILE A 294 25.59 15.06 -20.25
N GLY A 295 24.61 15.93 -20.49
CA GLY A 295 23.50 15.64 -21.40
C GLY A 295 23.96 15.37 -22.84
N ALA A 296 24.99 16.08 -23.31
CA ALA A 296 25.59 15.82 -24.63
C ALA A 296 26.29 14.45 -24.67
N ILE A 297 27.03 14.08 -23.61
CA ILE A 297 27.66 12.77 -23.48
C ILE A 297 26.60 11.66 -23.46
N GLU A 298 25.53 11.79 -22.65
CA GLU A 298 24.45 10.81 -22.58
C GLU A 298 23.69 10.67 -23.91
N ALA A 299 23.47 11.77 -24.62
CA ALA A 299 22.86 11.74 -25.96
C ALA A 299 23.77 10.99 -26.95
N GLN A 300 25.09 11.22 -26.90
CA GLN A 300 26.06 10.51 -27.72
C GLN A 300 26.11 9.01 -27.36
N THR A 301 26.10 8.65 -26.08
CA THR A 301 26.06 7.26 -25.63
C THR A 301 24.81 6.54 -26.11
N ARG A 302 23.62 7.14 -25.98
CA ARG A 302 22.37 6.56 -26.51
C ARG A 302 22.41 6.36 -28.02
N HIS A 303 22.97 7.31 -28.76
CA HIS A 303 23.14 7.16 -30.20
C HIS A 303 24.05 5.96 -30.55
N LEU A 304 25.13 5.76 -29.78
CA LEU A 304 26.02 4.60 -29.94
C LEU A 304 25.30 3.29 -29.58
N GLU A 305 24.53 3.25 -28.50
CA GLU A 305 23.75 2.06 -28.08
C GLU A 305 22.74 1.64 -29.16
N VAL A 306 21.99 2.58 -29.72
CA VAL A 306 21.05 2.31 -30.83
C VAL A 306 21.81 1.78 -32.06
N GLY A 307 22.96 2.37 -32.38
CA GLY A 307 23.82 1.90 -33.46
C GLY A 307 24.29 0.45 -33.26
N VAL A 308 24.70 0.11 -32.04
CA VAL A 308 25.14 -1.26 -31.68
C VAL A 308 23.97 -2.23 -31.74
N GLN A 309 22.81 -1.89 -31.15
CA GLN A 309 21.62 -2.75 -31.19
C GLN A 309 21.16 -3.03 -32.62
N ALA A 310 21.14 -2.02 -33.49
CA ALA A 310 20.80 -2.19 -34.89
C ALA A 310 21.80 -3.11 -35.62
N GLN A 311 23.09 -3.04 -35.30
CA GLN A 311 24.08 -3.97 -35.83
C GLN A 311 23.86 -5.40 -35.31
N THR A 312 23.56 -5.57 -34.02
CA THR A 312 23.26 -6.87 -33.42
C THR A 312 22.04 -7.52 -34.06
N GLN A 313 20.95 -6.79 -34.26
CA GLN A 313 19.75 -7.30 -34.92
C GLN A 313 20.02 -7.70 -36.38
N ARG A 314 20.83 -6.93 -37.12
CA ARG A 314 21.26 -7.30 -38.48
C ARG A 314 22.06 -8.60 -38.47
N LEU A 315 22.94 -8.78 -37.49
CA LEU A 315 23.73 -10.01 -37.35
C LEU A 315 22.83 -11.20 -37.00
N GLU A 316 21.90 -11.05 -36.07
CA GLU A 316 20.92 -12.07 -35.70
C GLU A 316 20.05 -12.48 -36.90
N SER A 317 19.53 -11.52 -37.66
CA SER A 317 18.77 -11.79 -38.88
C SER A 317 19.61 -12.52 -39.93
N ALA A 318 20.87 -12.11 -40.12
CA ALA A 318 21.78 -12.78 -41.05
C ALA A 318 22.08 -14.23 -40.62
N ILE A 319 22.25 -14.46 -39.31
CA ILE A 319 22.42 -15.81 -38.74
C ILE A 319 21.15 -16.65 -38.95
N ALA A 320 19.97 -16.08 -38.69
CA ALA A 320 18.69 -16.77 -38.87
C ALA A 320 18.44 -17.14 -40.34
N ASP A 321 18.70 -16.22 -41.28
CA ASP A 321 18.61 -16.48 -42.71
C ASP A 321 19.60 -17.55 -43.15
N HIS A 322 20.83 -17.50 -42.64
CA HIS A 322 21.83 -18.54 -42.92
C HIS A 322 21.38 -19.92 -42.42
N ASN A 323 20.85 -19.99 -41.19
CA ASN A 323 20.33 -21.23 -40.62
C ASN A 323 19.14 -21.78 -41.41
N ARG A 324 18.23 -20.91 -41.88
CA ARG A 324 17.11 -21.30 -42.75
C ARG A 324 17.60 -21.90 -44.06
N VAL A 325 18.56 -21.25 -44.72
CA VAL A 325 19.15 -21.77 -45.97
C VAL A 325 19.85 -23.10 -45.73
N LEU A 326 20.52 -23.27 -44.58
CA LEU A 326 21.12 -24.56 -44.20
C LEU A 326 20.06 -25.64 -44.00
N ASP A 327 18.96 -25.34 -43.32
CA ASP A 327 17.86 -26.28 -43.11
C ASP A 327 17.18 -26.68 -44.42
N GLU A 328 16.87 -25.71 -45.30
CA GLU A 328 16.35 -25.96 -46.64
C GLU A 328 17.27 -26.86 -47.46
N ARG A 329 18.60 -26.64 -47.38
CA ARG A 329 19.59 -27.51 -48.04
C ARG A 329 19.63 -28.91 -47.43
N LEU A 330 19.59 -29.03 -46.11
CA LEU A 330 19.57 -30.33 -45.42
C LEU A 330 18.31 -31.13 -45.75
N GLN A 331 17.14 -30.48 -45.77
CA GLN A 331 15.88 -31.09 -46.17
C GLN A 331 15.90 -31.51 -47.64
N SER A 332 16.44 -30.68 -48.54
CA SER A 332 16.61 -31.03 -49.95
C SER A 332 17.51 -32.26 -50.13
N VAL A 333 18.64 -32.31 -49.41
CA VAL A 333 19.55 -33.47 -49.42
C VAL A 333 18.86 -34.71 -48.84
N SER A 334 18.15 -34.58 -47.72
CA SER A 334 17.37 -35.68 -47.12
C SER A 334 16.29 -36.21 -48.07
N GLY A 335 15.56 -35.31 -48.74
CA GLY A 335 14.53 -35.69 -49.71
C GLY A 335 15.12 -36.37 -50.95
N ALA A 336 16.29 -35.94 -51.42
CA ALA A 336 17.03 -36.59 -52.50
C ALA A 336 17.55 -37.98 -52.08
N LEU A 337 17.98 -38.14 -50.82
CA LEU A 337 18.36 -39.43 -50.25
C LEU A 337 17.15 -40.37 -50.15
N ASP A 338 16.02 -39.90 -49.63
CA ASP A 338 14.79 -40.69 -49.50
C ASP A 338 14.25 -41.13 -50.86
N SER A 339 14.24 -40.23 -51.85
CA SER A 339 13.80 -40.57 -53.21
C SER A 339 14.74 -41.60 -53.84
N GLY A 340 16.06 -41.42 -53.68
CA GLY A 340 17.07 -42.39 -54.10
C GLY A 340 16.90 -43.76 -53.42
N LEU A 341 16.61 -43.79 -52.12
CA LEU A 341 16.34 -45.02 -51.37
C LEU A 341 15.05 -45.71 -51.84
N ARG A 342 13.97 -44.94 -52.10
CA ARG A 342 12.71 -45.49 -52.64
C ARG A 342 12.89 -46.04 -54.05
N GLU A 343 13.63 -45.34 -54.91
CA GLU A 343 13.93 -45.81 -56.26
C GLU A 343 14.78 -47.08 -56.22
N ALA A 344 15.81 -47.12 -55.36
CA ALA A 344 16.59 -48.33 -55.13
C ALA A 344 15.71 -49.48 -54.61
N GLY A 345 14.83 -49.21 -53.65
CA GLY A 345 13.85 -50.18 -53.14
C GLY A 345 12.90 -50.70 -54.22
N ALA A 346 12.39 -49.84 -55.10
CA ALA A 346 11.53 -50.22 -56.21
C ALA A 346 12.27 -51.08 -57.26
N ARG A 347 13.54 -50.77 -57.54
CA ARG A 347 14.38 -51.60 -58.41
C ARG A 347 14.63 -52.97 -57.80
N ILE A 348 14.89 -53.04 -56.48
CA ILE A 348 15.02 -54.32 -55.75
C ILE A 348 13.72 -55.13 -55.85
N ALA A 349 12.57 -54.50 -55.62
CA ALA A 349 11.26 -55.15 -55.72
C ALA A 349 10.97 -55.68 -57.14
N GLN A 350 11.31 -54.91 -58.19
CA GLN A 350 11.19 -55.38 -59.58
C GLN A 350 12.07 -56.60 -59.87
N VAL A 351 13.32 -56.59 -59.39
CA VAL A 351 14.23 -57.74 -59.56
C VAL A 351 13.67 -58.97 -58.86
N GLN A 352 13.09 -58.80 -57.67
CA GLN A 352 12.47 -59.88 -56.91
C GLN A 352 11.24 -60.44 -57.62
N GLN A 353 10.35 -59.57 -58.11
CA GLN A 353 9.17 -59.99 -58.87
C GLN A 353 9.53 -60.71 -60.17
N ALA A 354 10.56 -60.23 -60.89
CA ALA A 354 11.05 -60.90 -62.09
C ALA A 354 11.66 -62.28 -61.78
N SER A 355 12.32 -62.41 -60.63
CA SER A 355 12.83 -63.70 -60.14
C SER A 355 11.68 -64.68 -59.82
N ASP A 356 10.63 -64.20 -59.14
CA ASP A 356 9.46 -65.01 -58.78
C ASP A 356 8.70 -65.49 -60.02
N GLN A 357 8.55 -64.63 -61.03
CA GLN A 357 7.94 -65.00 -62.32
C GLN A 357 8.74 -66.09 -63.04
N ARG A 358 10.08 -65.96 -63.08
CA ARG A 358 10.95 -66.99 -63.67
C ARG A 358 10.86 -68.31 -62.91
N LEU A 359 10.77 -68.28 -61.58
CA LEU A 359 10.56 -69.48 -60.78
C LEU A 359 9.20 -70.13 -61.11
N ALA A 360 8.13 -69.36 -61.24
CA ALA A 360 6.81 -69.86 -61.61
C ALA A 360 6.80 -70.53 -62.99
N GLU A 361 7.49 -69.95 -63.99
CA GLU A 361 7.64 -70.57 -65.31
C GLU A 361 8.39 -71.90 -65.25
N VAL A 362 9.47 -71.98 -64.46
CA VAL A 362 10.21 -73.23 -64.26
C VAL A 362 9.32 -74.30 -63.64
N TYR A 363 8.53 -73.96 -62.61
CA TYR A 363 7.57 -74.88 -62.00
C TYR A 363 6.49 -75.36 -62.98
N GLY A 364 5.96 -74.47 -63.82
CA GLY A 364 4.98 -74.82 -64.85
C GLY A 364 5.53 -75.82 -65.88
N ASN A 365 6.75 -75.58 -66.36
CA ASN A 365 7.41 -76.46 -67.32
C ASN A 365 7.72 -77.84 -66.73
N LEU A 366 8.10 -77.91 -65.45
CA LEU A 366 8.39 -79.17 -64.77
C LEU A 366 7.13 -80.05 -64.66
N ASN A 367 5.99 -79.46 -64.30
CA ASN A 367 4.71 -80.17 -64.20
C ASN A 367 4.22 -80.71 -65.56
N ALA A 368 4.40 -79.92 -66.63
CA ALA A 368 4.09 -80.38 -67.98
C ALA A 368 5.01 -81.52 -68.48
N GLY A 369 6.25 -81.58 -67.97
CA GLY A 369 7.17 -82.70 -68.21
C GLY A 369 6.73 -83.98 -67.49
N LEU A 370 6.38 -83.87 -66.21
CA LEU A 370 5.94 -85.00 -65.39
C LEU A 370 4.65 -85.65 -65.90
N ALA A 371 3.70 -84.86 -66.40
CA ALA A 371 2.47 -85.37 -67.00
C ALA A 371 2.71 -86.25 -68.23
N ARG A 372 3.72 -85.93 -69.06
CA ARG A 372 4.08 -86.72 -70.25
C ARG A 372 4.74 -88.04 -69.89
N ILE A 373 5.56 -88.05 -68.84
CA ILE A 373 6.17 -89.29 -68.33
C ILE A 373 5.09 -90.23 -67.77
N GLY A 374 4.09 -89.67 -67.07
CA GLY A 374 2.98 -90.44 -66.53
C GLY A 374 2.17 -91.21 -67.58
N SER A 375 1.93 -90.62 -68.77
CA SER A 375 1.17 -91.32 -69.82
C SER A 375 1.97 -92.47 -70.47
N ALA A 376 3.26 -92.28 -70.69
CA ALA A 376 4.13 -93.29 -71.31
C ALA A 376 4.26 -94.56 -70.45
N VAL A 377 4.32 -94.41 -69.12
CA VAL A 377 4.37 -95.53 -68.17
C VAL A 377 3.04 -96.31 -68.14
N GLY A 378 1.92 -95.63 -68.32
CA GLY A 378 0.59 -96.25 -68.40
C GLY A 378 0.45 -97.20 -69.59
N ASP A 379 0.90 -96.78 -70.77
CA ASP A 379 0.81 -97.57 -72.00
C ASP A 379 1.67 -98.84 -71.92
N GLN A 380 2.85 -98.75 -71.30
CA GLN A 380 3.76 -99.88 -71.14
C GLN A 380 3.25 -100.95 -70.18
N THR A 381 2.46 -100.55 -69.17
CA THR A 381 1.86 -101.47 -68.20
C THR A 381 0.76 -102.31 -68.85
N GLN A 382 -0.08 -101.70 -69.70
CA GLN A 382 -1.11 -102.44 -70.44
C GLN A 382 -0.55 -103.45 -71.45
N ALA A 383 0.65 -103.22 -71.99
CA ALA A 383 1.30 -104.18 -72.89
C ALA A 383 1.75 -105.45 -72.15
N ILE A 384 2.22 -105.30 -70.91
CA ILE A 384 2.68 -106.41 -70.07
C ILE A 384 1.50 -107.30 -69.64
N ASP A 385 0.36 -106.72 -69.32
CA ASP A 385 -0.83 -107.48 -68.90
C ASP A 385 -1.40 -108.36 -70.02
N ARG A 386 -1.31 -107.93 -71.29
CA ARG A 386 -1.74 -108.75 -72.44
C ARG A 386 -0.81 -109.95 -72.66
N ALA A 387 0.49 -109.77 -72.53
CA ALA A 387 1.46 -110.86 -72.62
C ALA A 387 1.30 -111.91 -71.50
N ALA A 388 0.90 -111.47 -70.30
CA ALA A 388 0.63 -112.35 -69.17
C ALA A 388 -0.69 -113.13 -69.26
N ALA A 389 -1.63 -112.70 -70.12
CA ALA A 389 -2.88 -113.40 -70.38
C ALA A 389 -2.70 -114.53 -71.41
N ASP A 390 -1.93 -114.30 -72.46
CA ASP A 390 -1.66 -115.30 -73.51
C ASP A 390 -0.86 -116.50 -72.96
N ALA A 391 0.05 -116.28 -72.01
CA ALA A 391 0.82 -117.34 -71.35
C ALA A 391 -0.02 -118.25 -70.43
N ARG A 392 -1.16 -117.78 -69.91
CA ARG A 392 -2.06 -118.59 -69.07
C ARG A 392 -2.92 -119.53 -69.91
N TRP A 393 -3.37 -119.04 -71.06
CA TRP A 393 -4.19 -119.82 -71.99
C TRP A 393 -3.45 -121.04 -72.57
N GLU A 394 -2.15 -120.89 -72.88
CA GLU A 394 -1.31 -121.99 -73.39
C GLU A 394 -1.13 -123.11 -72.33
N ASN A 395 -1.00 -122.74 -71.04
CA ASN A 395 -0.87 -123.69 -69.94
C ASN A 395 -2.17 -124.47 -69.66
N GLU A 396 -3.33 -123.83 -69.74
CA GLU A 396 -4.64 -124.49 -69.57
C GLU A 396 -4.94 -125.50 -70.69
N ARG A 397 -4.45 -125.23 -71.91
CA ARG A 397 -4.58 -126.15 -73.06
C ARG A 397 -3.75 -127.43 -72.87
N LEU A 398 -2.55 -127.33 -72.28
CA LEU A 398 -1.68 -128.47 -71.99
C LEU A 398 -2.21 -129.29 -70.80
N PHE A 399 -2.77 -128.63 -69.79
CA PHE A 399 -3.38 -129.30 -68.63
C PHE A 399 -4.62 -130.12 -69.01
N SER A 400 -5.46 -129.57 -69.90
CA SER A 400 -6.68 -130.27 -70.37
C SER A 400 -6.38 -131.54 -71.17
N LYS A 401 -5.31 -131.56 -71.97
CA LYS A 401 -4.86 -132.78 -72.69
C LYS A 401 -4.33 -133.88 -71.77
N ALA A 402 -3.67 -133.51 -70.66
CA ALA A 402 -3.20 -134.47 -69.67
C ALA A 402 -4.36 -135.09 -68.86
N GLN A 403 -5.39 -134.29 -68.57
CA GLN A 403 -6.58 -134.72 -67.82
C GLN A 403 -7.48 -135.67 -68.63
N GLU A 404 -7.51 -135.52 -69.96
CA GLU A 404 -8.22 -136.42 -70.88
C GLU A 404 -7.54 -137.81 -71.00
N GLN A 405 -6.21 -137.89 -70.86
CA GLN A 405 -5.48 -139.17 -70.84
C GLN A 405 -5.62 -139.90 -69.50
N ALA A 406 -5.62 -139.18 -68.37
CA ALA A 406 -5.82 -139.76 -67.03
C ALA A 406 -7.25 -140.32 -66.84
N SER A 407 -8.26 -139.66 -67.40
CA SER A 407 -9.66 -140.10 -67.33
C SER A 407 -9.94 -141.34 -68.20
N ARG A 408 -9.27 -141.51 -69.35
CA ARG A 408 -9.32 -142.75 -70.14
C ARG A 408 -8.74 -143.96 -69.40
N GLN A 409 -7.65 -143.80 -68.65
CA GLN A 409 -7.10 -144.88 -67.82
C GLN A 409 -8.01 -145.21 -66.63
N GLY A 410 -8.63 -144.21 -66.00
CA GLY A 410 -9.62 -144.42 -64.94
C GLY A 410 -10.92 -145.11 -65.39
N TYR A 411 -11.30 -144.92 -66.66
CA TYR A 411 -12.44 -145.62 -67.28
C TYR A 411 -12.15 -147.10 -67.55
N LEU A 412 -10.92 -147.45 -67.95
CA LEU A 412 -10.49 -148.84 -68.13
C LEU A 412 -10.30 -149.59 -66.80
N ALA A 413 -9.76 -148.91 -65.77
CA ALA A 413 -9.57 -149.49 -64.44
C ALA A 413 -10.90 -149.79 -63.72
N ARG A 414 -11.92 -148.93 -63.85
CA ARG A 414 -13.26 -149.19 -63.28
C ARG A 414 -14.00 -150.32 -64.00
N ARG A 415 -13.76 -150.51 -65.30
CA ARG A 415 -14.33 -151.61 -66.09
C ARG A 415 -13.75 -152.99 -65.72
N CYS A 416 -12.47 -153.10 -65.35
CA CYS A 416 -11.87 -154.35 -64.84
C CYS A 416 -12.25 -154.59 -63.34
N ASN A 417 -12.62 -153.57 -62.56
CA ASN A 417 -12.93 -153.72 -61.12
C ASN A 417 -14.39 -154.11 -60.77
N GLU A 418 -15.38 -153.87 -61.62
CA GLU A 418 -16.77 -154.32 -61.35
C GLU A 418 -17.19 -155.59 -62.13
N GLU A 419 -16.39 -156.05 -63.10
CA GLU A 419 -16.46 -157.46 -63.52
C GLU A 419 -16.15 -158.43 -62.35
N LEU A 420 -15.44 -157.96 -61.32
CA LEU A 420 -15.09 -158.72 -60.11
C LEU A 420 -16.21 -158.77 -59.06
N THR A 421 -17.12 -157.79 -58.99
CA THR A 421 -18.25 -157.80 -58.04
C THR A 421 -19.49 -158.51 -58.58
N ARG A 422 -19.49 -158.92 -59.86
CA ARG A 422 -20.59 -159.69 -60.48
C ARG A 422 -20.47 -161.21 -60.34
N LYS A 423 -19.45 -161.78 -59.68
CA LYS A 423 -19.28 -163.24 -59.54
C LYS A 423 -18.96 -163.65 -58.10
N GLY A 424 -19.92 -164.30 -57.44
CA GLY A 424 -19.91 -164.67 -56.03
C GLY A 424 -18.96 -165.82 -55.63
N ARG A 425 -18.79 -165.98 -54.31
CA ARG A 425 -18.05 -167.03 -53.55
C ARG A 425 -17.30 -168.09 -54.42
N TYR A 426 -15.95 -168.08 -54.32
CA TYR A 426 -14.92 -169.04 -54.84
C TYR A 426 -14.64 -168.96 -56.37
N GLY A 427 -13.45 -168.89 -56.99
CA GLY A 427 -12.02 -168.75 -56.64
C GLY A 427 -11.10 -168.87 -57.89
N PHE A 428 -10.17 -167.91 -58.07
CA PHE A 428 -8.84 -167.84 -58.75
C PHE A 428 -8.56 -167.81 -60.31
N PHE A 429 -7.87 -166.70 -60.67
CA PHE A 429 -6.97 -166.31 -61.80
C PHE A 429 -7.46 -165.88 -63.22
N SER A 430 -7.55 -164.54 -63.42
CA SER A 430 -6.94 -163.61 -64.43
C SER A 430 -6.43 -164.13 -65.80
N PRO A 431 -6.51 -163.33 -66.90
CA PRO A 431 -5.62 -162.17 -67.11
C PRO A 431 -6.32 -160.90 -67.67
N CYS A 432 -6.31 -159.80 -66.91
CA CYS A 432 -6.38 -158.44 -67.48
C CYS A 432 -5.02 -158.15 -68.18
N LYS A 433 -5.07 -157.62 -69.41
CA LYS A 433 -3.98 -156.87 -70.03
C LYS A 433 -4.52 -155.53 -70.49
#